data_AF-A0A2N2XXK1-F1
#
_entry.id   AF-A0A2N2XXK1-F1
#
_cell.length_a   1.000
_cell.length_b   1.000
_cell.length_c   1.000
_cell.angle_alpha   90.00
_cell.angle_beta   90.00
_cell.angle_gamma   90.00
#
_symmetry.space_group_name_H-M   'P 1'
#
loop_
_entity.id
_entity.type
_entity.pdbx_description
1 polymer ?
#
loop_
_entity_poly.entity_id
_entity_poly.type
_entity_poly.pdbx_seq_one_letter_code
_entity_poly.pdbx_strand_id
1 'polypeptide(L)'
;MNELAPITQVFNTSNIEVQKKIVDTLYSKITLKTPLFDICEDINRKNIKVCPHCGKSQFILYGKRKGVQNYKCKKCSKRFNEFTGTCISYLKKKHLLKPFIFEMLSGSSLKECAKLLSLSIQTTFDWRHKIISTLAEHVPKQFSGIIEMIEYLFPFSKKGQGAKAKKIGAKGEIKSDNEELKKNQEHVSVIVVNDRNHKIDFKVIKIGKVSEFDLRDTFSSKLKSVKKLCIDQNITLKLFAIRKKISYHVLENQKRIKGKNKYFNTENSQKMIFDLLFWMERFKGVSSTYLQNYLYWFLLIEQIKHERDLTAVFLEKSIQVKNGKVRYKKCRMFV
;
A
#
# COMPACT_ATOMS: atom_id res chain seq x y z
N MET A 1 -35.44 15.75 -15.18
CA MET A 1 -35.73 14.37 -14.68
C MET A 1 -36.30 13.44 -15.76
N ASN A 2 -36.82 13.94 -16.90
CA ASN A 2 -37.47 13.10 -17.93
C ASN A 2 -36.52 12.36 -18.91
N GLU A 3 -35.22 12.64 -18.92
CA GLU A 3 -34.27 12.00 -19.84
C GLU A 3 -33.69 10.66 -19.33
N LEU A 4 -33.88 10.34 -18.04
CA LEU A 4 -33.32 9.13 -17.42
C LEU A 4 -34.24 7.90 -17.56
N ALA A 5 -35.56 8.11 -17.70
CA ALA A 5 -36.54 7.02 -17.79
C ALA A 5 -36.27 6.03 -18.95
N PRO A 6 -35.91 6.48 -20.17
CA PRO A 6 -35.60 5.56 -21.27
C PRO A 6 -34.33 4.75 -21.02
N ILE A 7 -33.32 5.36 -20.39
CA ILE A 7 -32.03 4.72 -20.09
C ILE A 7 -32.20 3.65 -19.02
N THR A 8 -32.96 3.93 -17.96
CA THR A 8 -33.24 2.97 -16.90
C THR A 8 -34.02 1.78 -17.42
N GLN A 9 -34.98 2.01 -18.32
CA GLN A 9 -35.74 0.94 -18.96
C GLN A 9 -34.83 0.05 -19.83
N VAL A 10 -34.00 0.63 -20.71
CA VAL A 10 -33.05 -0.11 -21.56
C VAL A 10 -32.01 -0.88 -20.74
N PHE A 11 -31.52 -0.30 -19.63
CA PHE A 11 -30.59 -0.98 -18.74
C PHE A 11 -31.24 -2.19 -18.08
N ASN A 12 -32.42 -2.01 -17.49
CA ASN A 12 -33.11 -3.07 -16.75
C ASN A 12 -33.64 -4.19 -17.65
N THR A 13 -33.91 -3.93 -18.93
CA THR A 13 -34.32 -4.95 -19.91
C THR A 13 -33.16 -5.65 -20.61
N SER A 14 -31.93 -5.15 -20.46
CA SER A 14 -30.73 -5.78 -21.02
C SER A 14 -30.27 -6.97 -20.18
N ASN A 15 -29.59 -7.94 -20.80
CA ASN A 15 -28.98 -9.07 -20.08
C ASN A 15 -27.80 -8.62 -19.19
N ILE A 16 -27.39 -9.48 -18.26
CA ILE A 16 -26.33 -9.18 -17.26
C ILE A 16 -25.01 -8.74 -17.90
N GLU A 17 -24.67 -9.30 -19.06
CA GLU A 17 -23.40 -9.05 -19.74
C GLU A 17 -23.40 -7.67 -20.42
N VAL A 18 -24.52 -7.30 -21.04
CA VAL A 18 -24.74 -5.98 -21.62
C VAL A 18 -24.84 -4.91 -20.52
N GLN A 19 -25.54 -5.19 -19.43
CA GLN A 19 -25.58 -4.31 -18.26
C GLN A 19 -24.18 -4.04 -17.72
N LYS A 20 -23.38 -5.10 -17.53
CA LYS A 20 -21.99 -4.98 -17.10
C LYS A 20 -21.17 -4.13 -18.07
N LYS A 21 -21.30 -4.37 -19.38
CA LYS A 21 -20.61 -3.59 -20.42
C LYS A 21 -21.02 -2.12 -20.43
N ILE A 22 -22.30 -1.81 -20.20
CA ILE A 22 -22.80 -0.44 -20.09
C ILE A 22 -22.22 0.23 -18.85
N VAL A 23 -22.24 -0.42 -17.68
CA VAL A 23 -21.64 0.09 -16.45
C VAL A 23 -20.15 0.33 -16.64
N ASP A 24 -19.41 -0.63 -17.21
CA ASP A 24 -17.97 -0.50 -17.49
C ASP A 24 -17.68 0.66 -18.46
N THR A 25 -18.52 0.84 -19.48
CA THR A 25 -18.40 1.93 -20.46
C THR A 25 -18.72 3.30 -19.85
N LEU A 26 -19.75 3.39 -19.01
CA LEU A 26 -20.12 4.62 -18.31
C LEU A 26 -19.10 4.96 -17.23
N TYR A 27 -18.69 3.97 -16.45
CA TYR A 27 -17.68 4.12 -15.42
C TYR A 27 -16.35 4.55 -16.03
N SER A 28 -15.89 3.92 -17.12
CA SER A 28 -14.69 4.39 -17.84
C SER A 28 -14.85 5.81 -18.39
N LYS A 29 -15.99 6.16 -19.00
CA LYS A 29 -16.25 7.52 -19.50
C LYS A 29 -16.27 8.56 -18.37
N ILE A 30 -16.89 8.28 -17.23
CA ILE A 30 -16.97 9.22 -16.09
C ILE A 30 -15.62 9.30 -15.36
N THR A 31 -15.01 8.15 -15.11
CA THR A 31 -13.74 8.03 -14.40
C THR A 31 -12.61 8.68 -15.19
N LEU A 32 -12.54 8.51 -16.51
CA LEU A 32 -11.46 9.05 -17.35
C LEU A 32 -11.68 10.50 -17.80
N LYS A 33 -12.93 10.99 -17.86
CA LYS A 33 -13.22 12.37 -18.33
C LYS A 33 -13.03 13.44 -17.27
N THR A 34 -13.09 13.13 -15.98
CA THR A 34 -12.85 14.13 -14.95
C THR A 34 -11.34 14.45 -14.91
N PRO A 35 -10.89 15.63 -15.34
CA PRO A 35 -9.46 15.89 -15.45
C PRO A 35 -8.86 15.90 -14.06
N LEU A 36 -7.95 14.98 -13.84
CA LEU A 36 -7.27 14.79 -12.56
C LEU A 36 -6.56 16.04 -12.04
N PHE A 37 -6.19 16.91 -12.97
CA PHE A 37 -5.58 18.18 -12.70
C PHE A 37 -6.44 19.03 -11.76
N ASP A 38 -7.74 19.13 -12.03
CA ASP A 38 -8.65 20.02 -11.30
C ASP A 38 -8.87 19.52 -9.87
N ILE A 39 -9.11 18.21 -9.71
CA ILE A 39 -9.27 17.58 -8.37
C ILE A 39 -7.99 17.74 -7.53
N CYS A 40 -6.82 17.48 -8.13
CA CYS A 40 -5.56 17.55 -7.40
C CYS A 40 -5.12 18.99 -7.14
N GLU A 41 -5.42 19.92 -8.03
CA GLU A 41 -5.20 21.35 -7.83
C GLU A 41 -6.08 21.86 -6.69
N ASP A 42 -7.36 21.53 -6.69
CA ASP A 42 -8.30 21.95 -5.65
C ASP A 42 -7.94 21.40 -4.27
N ILE A 43 -7.69 20.09 -4.16
CA ILE A 43 -7.30 19.45 -2.90
C ILE A 43 -6.01 20.08 -2.37
N ASN A 44 -5.00 20.21 -3.22
CA ASN A 44 -3.71 20.70 -2.75
C ASN A 44 -3.78 22.20 -2.44
N ARG A 45 -4.49 23.02 -3.23
CA ARG A 45 -4.68 24.45 -3.00
C ARG A 45 -5.33 24.71 -1.64
N LYS A 46 -6.39 23.98 -1.28
CA LYS A 46 -7.04 24.07 0.04
C LYS A 46 -6.08 23.72 1.19
N ASN A 47 -5.05 22.92 0.93
CA ASN A 47 -4.10 22.42 1.92
C ASN A 47 -2.79 23.23 2.05
N ILE A 48 -2.61 24.28 1.25
CA ILE A 48 -1.45 25.18 1.37
C ILE A 48 -1.70 26.14 2.53
N LYS A 49 -1.09 25.82 3.68
CA LYS A 49 -1.07 26.67 4.87
C LYS A 49 0.33 27.19 5.22
N VAL A 50 1.36 26.50 4.76
CA VAL A 50 2.76 26.77 5.10
C VAL A 50 3.67 26.47 3.92
N CYS A 51 4.82 27.13 3.88
CA CYS A 51 5.89 26.82 2.94
C CYS A 51 6.42 25.39 3.20
N PRO A 52 6.42 24.49 2.20
CA PRO A 52 6.89 23.11 2.37
C PRO A 52 8.40 23.01 2.61
N HIS A 53 9.16 24.10 2.40
CA HIS A 53 10.61 24.12 2.59
C HIS A 53 11.05 24.57 3.97
N CYS A 54 10.29 25.42 4.65
CA CYS A 54 10.69 26.01 5.95
C CYS A 54 9.58 26.05 7.00
N GLY A 55 8.37 25.58 6.68
CA GLY A 55 7.23 25.53 7.62
C GLY A 55 6.58 26.88 7.94
N LYS A 56 7.07 28.00 7.39
CA LYS A 56 6.50 29.32 7.66
C LYS A 56 5.25 29.59 6.81
N SER A 57 4.23 30.21 7.40
CA SER A 57 2.96 30.56 6.75
C SER A 57 3.03 31.81 5.86
N GLN A 58 4.13 32.56 5.91
CA GLN A 58 4.29 33.79 5.16
C GLN A 58 4.83 33.52 3.74
N PHE A 59 3.94 33.62 2.76
CA PHE A 59 4.26 33.53 1.34
C PHE A 59 3.32 34.42 0.51
N ILE A 60 3.69 34.71 -0.73
CA ILE A 60 2.90 35.50 -1.68
C ILE A 60 2.54 34.66 -2.90
N LEU A 61 1.48 35.06 -3.62
CA LEU A 61 1.22 34.57 -4.97
C LEU A 61 2.33 35.05 -5.90
N TYR A 62 2.84 34.16 -6.75
CA TYR A 62 3.96 34.41 -7.66
C TYR A 62 3.64 33.94 -9.08
N GLY A 63 2.49 34.39 -9.58
CA GLY A 63 1.99 34.05 -10.92
C GLY A 63 1.55 32.59 -11.07
N LYS A 64 1.05 32.25 -12.27
CA LYS A 64 0.61 30.90 -12.63
C LYS A 64 1.50 30.34 -13.74
N ARG A 65 1.73 29.03 -13.73
CA ARG A 65 2.45 28.33 -14.81
C ARG A 65 1.66 27.11 -15.24
N LYS A 66 1.14 27.11 -16.47
CA LYS A 66 0.29 26.04 -17.00
C LYS A 66 -0.92 25.76 -16.08
N GLY A 67 -1.67 26.82 -15.73
CA GLY A 67 -2.82 26.75 -14.80
C GLY A 67 -2.45 26.79 -13.33
N VAL A 68 -1.38 26.09 -12.93
CA VAL A 68 -0.90 25.90 -11.55
C VAL A 68 -0.45 27.21 -10.90
N GLN A 69 -0.95 27.50 -9.70
CA GLN A 69 -0.52 28.64 -8.89
C GLN A 69 0.87 28.43 -8.29
N ASN A 70 1.79 29.36 -8.54
CA ASN A 70 3.07 29.39 -7.83
C ASN A 70 3.02 30.36 -6.65
N TYR A 71 3.77 30.02 -5.61
CA TYR A 71 3.93 30.79 -4.39
C TYR A 71 5.41 31.04 -4.15
N LYS A 72 5.75 32.19 -3.55
CA LYS A 72 7.11 32.51 -3.10
C LYS A 72 7.09 32.74 -1.59
N CYS A 73 7.87 31.96 -0.84
CA CYS A 73 7.97 32.15 0.60
C CYS A 73 8.71 33.46 0.93
N LYS A 74 8.17 34.26 1.85
CA LYS A 74 8.82 35.51 2.31
C LYS A 74 10.03 35.26 3.20
N LYS A 75 10.12 34.09 3.84
CA LYS A 75 11.20 33.76 4.78
C LYS A 75 12.40 33.09 4.10
N CYS A 76 12.18 32.02 3.35
CA CYS A 76 13.28 31.28 2.70
C CYS A 76 13.45 31.61 1.21
N SER A 77 12.65 32.54 0.66
CA SER A 77 12.66 32.96 -0.75
C SER A 77 12.42 31.85 -1.79
N LYS A 78 12.25 30.59 -1.37
CA LYS A 78 11.98 29.45 -2.26
C LYS A 78 10.58 29.51 -2.83
N ARG A 79 10.49 29.10 -4.10
CA ARG A 79 9.23 28.93 -4.82
C ARG A 79 8.64 27.56 -4.54
N PHE A 80 7.32 27.48 -4.51
CA PHE A 80 6.59 26.23 -4.41
C PHE A 80 5.21 26.37 -5.06
N ASN A 81 4.54 25.25 -5.26
CA ASN A 81 3.17 25.15 -5.73
C ASN A 81 2.46 24.07 -4.92
N GLU A 82 1.19 23.85 -5.22
CA GLU A 82 0.33 22.87 -4.56
C GLU A 82 0.85 21.43 -4.69
N PHE A 83 1.63 21.12 -5.73
CA PHE A 83 2.26 19.81 -5.92
C PHE A 83 3.66 19.68 -5.32
N THR A 84 4.16 20.71 -4.62
CA THR A 84 5.53 20.67 -4.09
C THR A 84 5.62 19.69 -2.92
N GLY A 85 6.52 18.71 -3.04
CA GLY A 85 6.74 17.66 -2.03
C GLY A 85 5.88 16.39 -2.21
N THR A 86 4.73 16.50 -2.86
CA THR A 86 3.80 15.37 -3.08
C THR A 86 4.38 14.30 -4.02
N CYS A 87 3.73 13.13 -4.09
CA CYS A 87 4.12 12.06 -5.01
C CYS A 87 3.96 12.44 -6.48
N ILE A 88 3.21 13.49 -6.82
CA ILE A 88 3.04 13.94 -8.21
C ILE A 88 3.92 15.15 -8.56
N SER A 89 4.78 15.58 -7.63
CA SER A 89 5.75 16.64 -7.85
C SER A 89 6.65 16.32 -9.04
N TYR A 90 6.87 17.28 -9.93
CA TYR A 90 7.67 17.16 -11.16
C TYR A 90 7.18 16.15 -12.21
N LEU A 91 6.00 15.54 -12.06
CA LEU A 91 5.43 14.71 -13.12
C LEU A 91 4.97 15.58 -14.30
N LYS A 92 5.42 15.21 -15.51
CA LYS A 92 5.11 15.95 -16.76
C LYS A 92 3.70 15.61 -17.29
N LYS A 93 3.38 14.32 -17.41
CA LYS A 93 2.12 13.82 -18.00
C LYS A 93 1.01 13.60 -16.95
N LYS A 94 0.73 14.59 -16.08
CA LYS A 94 -0.19 14.41 -14.93
C LYS A 94 -1.61 14.00 -15.33
N HIS A 95 -2.09 14.39 -16.51
CA HIS A 95 -3.41 13.99 -17.02
C HIS A 95 -3.55 12.48 -17.18
N LEU A 96 -2.45 11.72 -17.35
CA LEU A 96 -2.47 10.26 -17.45
C LEU A 96 -2.47 9.54 -16.11
N LEU A 97 -2.39 10.24 -14.98
CA LEU A 97 -2.31 9.59 -13.66
C LEU A 97 -3.60 8.87 -13.27
N LYS A 98 -4.79 9.40 -13.61
CA LYS A 98 -6.07 8.73 -13.31
C LYS A 98 -6.22 7.46 -14.15
N PRO A 99 -6.03 7.51 -15.49
CA PRO A 99 -5.93 6.29 -16.29
C PRO A 99 -4.88 5.31 -15.77
N PHE A 100 -3.70 5.79 -15.36
CA PHE A 100 -2.65 4.94 -14.83
C PHE A 100 -3.02 4.23 -13.53
N ILE A 101 -3.65 4.93 -12.59
CA ILE A 101 -4.11 4.32 -11.33
C ILE A 101 -5.26 3.36 -11.59
N PHE A 102 -6.19 3.70 -12.50
CA PHE A 102 -7.25 2.78 -12.91
C PHE A 102 -6.64 1.45 -13.41
N GLU A 103 -5.73 1.50 -14.38
CA GLU A 103 -5.03 0.31 -14.88
C GLU A 103 -4.27 -0.44 -13.79
N MET A 104 -3.63 0.31 -12.88
CA MET A 104 -2.91 -0.26 -11.76
C MET A 104 -3.84 -1.04 -10.82
N LEU A 105 -5.02 -0.50 -10.47
CA LEU A 105 -6.02 -1.15 -9.64
C LEU A 105 -6.71 -2.33 -10.33
N SER A 106 -6.92 -2.23 -11.65
CA SER A 106 -7.44 -3.30 -12.51
C SER A 106 -6.46 -4.49 -12.65
N GLY A 107 -5.22 -4.35 -12.19
CA GLY A 107 -4.23 -5.43 -12.18
C GLY A 107 -3.31 -5.47 -13.40
N SER A 108 -3.37 -4.46 -14.27
CA SER A 108 -2.51 -4.37 -15.45
C SER A 108 -1.02 -4.34 -15.07
N SER A 109 -0.22 -5.09 -15.82
CA SER A 109 1.23 -5.12 -15.69
C SER A 109 1.86 -3.79 -16.11
N LEU A 110 3.11 -3.56 -15.70
CA LEU A 110 3.84 -2.34 -16.08
C LEU A 110 3.99 -2.19 -17.61
N LYS A 111 4.07 -3.31 -18.33
CA LYS A 111 4.16 -3.36 -19.80
C LYS A 111 2.83 -3.01 -20.45
N GLU A 112 1.73 -3.53 -19.93
CA GLU A 112 0.39 -3.20 -20.41
C GLU A 112 0.08 -1.72 -20.17
N CYS A 113 0.33 -1.20 -18.96
CA CYS A 113 0.19 0.22 -18.67
C CYS A 113 1.05 1.09 -19.62
N ALA A 114 2.28 0.66 -19.92
CA ALA A 114 3.18 1.37 -20.81
C ALA A 114 2.63 1.43 -22.24
N LYS A 115 2.10 0.31 -22.74
CA LYS A 115 1.46 0.22 -24.06
C LYS A 115 0.19 1.06 -24.13
N LEU A 116 -0.74 0.87 -23.19
CA LEU A 116 -2.07 1.52 -23.18
C LEU A 116 -1.97 3.04 -23.07
N LEU A 117 -1.01 3.55 -22.28
CA LEU A 117 -0.89 4.99 -22.00
C LEU A 117 0.26 5.66 -22.77
N SER A 118 0.89 4.94 -23.70
CA SER A 118 2.05 5.42 -24.46
C SER A 118 3.14 6.03 -23.56
N LEU A 119 3.51 5.28 -22.52
CA LEU A 119 4.55 5.59 -21.55
C LEU A 119 5.72 4.62 -21.72
N SER A 120 6.92 5.02 -21.29
CA SER A 120 8.01 4.04 -21.15
C SER A 120 7.76 3.15 -19.94
N ILE A 121 8.25 1.91 -19.98
CA ILE A 121 8.17 0.96 -18.84
C ILE A 121 8.83 1.57 -17.60
N GLN A 122 9.91 2.33 -17.76
CA GLN A 122 10.56 3.02 -16.64
C GLN A 122 9.63 4.05 -16.01
N THR A 123 8.88 4.81 -16.82
CA THR A 123 7.93 5.81 -16.32
C THR A 123 6.81 5.14 -15.53
N THR A 124 6.25 4.04 -16.03
CA THR A 124 5.19 3.30 -15.33
C THR A 124 5.70 2.69 -14.03
N PHE A 125 6.92 2.14 -14.02
CA PHE A 125 7.59 1.67 -12.82
C PHE A 125 7.74 2.78 -11.78
N ASP A 126 8.33 3.91 -12.17
CA ASP A 126 8.58 5.03 -11.26
C ASP A 126 7.29 5.62 -10.72
N TRP A 127 6.26 5.75 -11.55
CA TRP A 127 4.95 6.26 -11.12
C TRP A 127 4.30 5.33 -10.09
N ARG A 128 4.27 4.02 -10.36
CA ARG A 128 3.73 3.01 -9.43
C ARG A 128 4.42 3.16 -8.08
N HIS A 129 5.75 3.05 -8.04
CA HIS A 129 6.51 3.08 -6.79
C HIS A 129 6.41 4.42 -6.06
N LYS A 130 6.36 5.54 -6.79
CA LYS A 130 6.19 6.86 -6.19
C LYS A 130 4.83 7.02 -5.53
N ILE A 131 3.77 6.50 -6.16
CA ILE A 131 2.41 6.49 -5.60
C ILE A 131 2.36 5.56 -4.38
N ILE A 132 2.70 4.26 -4.53
CA ILE A 132 2.53 3.29 -3.44
C ILE A 132 3.44 3.56 -2.22
N SER A 133 4.58 4.24 -2.40
CA SER A 133 5.44 4.65 -1.28
C SER A 133 4.78 5.64 -0.32
N THR A 134 3.73 6.34 -0.76
CA THR A 134 2.98 7.26 0.10
C THR A 134 2.02 6.56 1.03
N LEU A 135 1.64 5.32 0.73
CA LEU A 135 0.55 4.62 1.40
C LEU A 135 0.85 4.22 2.84
N ALA A 136 2.12 4.27 3.24
CA ALA A 136 2.53 4.05 4.62
C ALA A 136 1.95 5.08 5.63
N GLU A 137 1.33 6.20 5.19
CA GLU A 137 0.60 7.09 6.11
C GLU A 137 -0.78 6.52 6.53
N HIS A 138 -1.34 5.59 5.76
CA HIS A 138 -2.71 5.08 5.95
C HIS A 138 -2.77 3.79 6.78
N VAL A 139 -1.63 3.35 7.34
CA VAL A 139 -1.61 2.21 8.26
C VAL A 139 -1.97 2.63 9.69
N PRO A 140 -2.61 1.74 10.47
CA PRO A 140 -2.94 2.01 11.86
C PRO A 140 -1.70 2.39 12.68
N LYS A 141 -1.84 3.48 13.46
CA LYS A 141 -0.83 3.93 14.42
C LYS A 141 -0.91 3.20 15.75
N GLN A 142 -2.10 2.72 16.11
CA GLN A 142 -2.38 2.00 17.35
C GLN A 142 -3.47 0.95 17.12
N PHE A 143 -3.37 -0.13 17.87
CA PHE A 143 -4.37 -1.19 17.93
C PHE A 143 -4.98 -1.29 19.33
N SER A 144 -6.19 -1.83 19.40
CA SER A 144 -6.96 -1.91 20.65
C SER A 144 -7.80 -3.19 20.68
N GLY A 145 -8.15 -3.64 21.89
CA GLY A 145 -8.98 -4.83 22.07
C GLY A 145 -8.19 -6.13 21.90
N ILE A 146 -8.81 -7.12 21.26
CA ILE A 146 -8.21 -8.42 20.96
C ILE A 146 -7.47 -8.31 19.64
N ILE A 147 -6.19 -8.66 19.66
CA ILE A 147 -5.31 -8.56 18.50
C ILE A 147 -4.90 -9.95 18.06
N GLU A 148 -5.02 -10.23 16.77
CA GLU A 148 -4.39 -11.37 16.14
C GLU A 148 -3.01 -10.96 15.60
N MET A 149 -2.01 -11.81 15.83
CA MET A 149 -0.65 -11.57 15.37
C MET A 149 -0.06 -12.88 14.86
N ILE A 150 0.35 -12.92 13.58
CA ILE A 150 0.91 -14.10 12.93
C ILE A 150 2.13 -13.73 12.09
N GLU A 151 3.05 -14.67 11.94
CA GLU A 151 4.20 -14.52 11.04
C GLU A 151 3.92 -15.23 9.71
N TYR A 152 4.21 -14.54 8.62
CA TYR A 152 4.19 -15.11 7.28
C TYR A 152 5.53 -14.88 6.58
N LEU A 153 6.05 -15.95 5.97
CA LEU A 153 7.35 -15.96 5.31
C LEU A 153 7.16 -15.82 3.80
N PHE A 154 7.43 -14.63 3.25
CA PHE A 154 7.45 -14.43 1.81
C PHE A 154 8.76 -14.95 1.20
N PRO A 155 8.75 -15.57 0.01
CA PRO A 155 9.99 -15.85 -0.72
C PRO A 155 10.79 -14.57 -0.99
N PHE A 156 12.08 -14.60 -0.69
CA PHE A 156 12.98 -13.49 -0.95
C PHE A 156 13.26 -13.36 -2.46
N SER A 157 13.25 -12.13 -2.97
CA SER A 157 13.38 -11.84 -4.40
C SER A 157 14.20 -10.60 -4.70
N LYS A 158 15.29 -10.79 -5.46
CA LYS A 158 16.16 -9.71 -6.01
C LYS A 158 15.81 -9.32 -7.46
N LYS A 159 14.59 -9.65 -7.93
CA LYS A 159 14.17 -9.33 -9.30
C LYS A 159 14.30 -7.83 -9.60
N GLY A 160 14.74 -7.49 -10.81
CA GLY A 160 14.90 -6.09 -11.24
C GLY A 160 16.18 -5.38 -10.77
N GLN A 161 17.10 -6.05 -10.05
CA GLN A 161 18.40 -5.46 -9.65
C GLN A 161 19.53 -5.62 -10.72
N GLY A 162 19.20 -6.05 -11.94
CA GLY A 162 20.12 -6.13 -13.09
C GLY A 162 21.20 -7.22 -13.00
N ALA A 163 22.10 -7.27 -14.00
CA ALA A 163 23.14 -8.29 -14.12
C ALA A 163 24.19 -8.26 -12.99
N LYS A 164 24.33 -7.15 -12.24
CA LYS A 164 25.17 -7.12 -11.03
C LYS A 164 24.62 -8.00 -9.90
N ALA A 165 23.31 -8.28 -9.88
CA ALA A 165 22.72 -9.26 -9.00
C ALA A 165 23.00 -10.72 -9.46
N LYS A 166 23.37 -10.97 -10.73
CA LYS A 166 23.77 -12.31 -11.20
C LYS A 166 25.06 -12.81 -10.55
N LYS A 167 25.97 -11.91 -10.11
CA LYS A 167 27.14 -12.31 -9.30
C LYS A 167 26.76 -12.82 -7.89
N ILE A 168 25.53 -12.57 -7.44
CA ILE A 168 24.97 -13.06 -6.15
C ILE A 168 23.66 -13.84 -6.42
N GLY A 169 23.48 -14.34 -7.64
CA GLY A 169 22.17 -14.72 -8.15
C GLY A 169 22.24 -15.36 -9.53
N ALA A 170 23.17 -16.29 -9.72
CA ALA A 170 22.84 -17.45 -10.54
C ALA A 170 21.62 -18.16 -9.91
N LYS A 171 21.09 -19.21 -10.51
CA LYS A 171 20.61 -20.33 -9.69
C LYS A 171 21.81 -20.90 -8.91
N GLY A 172 22.39 -20.08 -8.04
CA GLY A 172 23.60 -20.32 -7.32
C GLY A 172 23.15 -20.73 -5.95
N GLU A 173 23.29 -22.01 -5.67
CA GLU A 173 23.35 -22.51 -4.32
C GLU A 173 24.08 -21.48 -3.45
N ILE A 174 23.39 -20.97 -2.42
CA ILE A 174 24.03 -20.17 -1.38
C ILE A 174 25.17 -21.06 -0.84
N LYS A 175 26.44 -20.67 -0.96
CA LYS A 175 27.56 -21.48 -0.42
C LYS A 175 27.63 -21.28 1.10
N SER A 176 26.82 -22.05 1.81
CA SER A 176 26.80 -22.21 3.25
C SER A 176 26.61 -23.69 3.50
N ASP A 177 27.56 -24.38 4.13
CA ASP A 177 27.47 -25.83 4.35
C ASP A 177 26.32 -26.21 5.31
N ASN A 178 25.70 -25.22 5.96
CA ASN A 178 24.47 -25.37 6.73
C ASN A 178 23.21 -25.08 5.89
N GLU A 179 22.42 -26.12 5.60
CA GLU A 179 21.14 -26.02 4.86
C GLU A 179 20.11 -25.13 5.57
N GLU A 180 20.12 -25.11 6.90
CA GLU A 180 19.19 -24.31 7.71
C GLU A 180 19.47 -22.80 7.58
N LEU A 181 20.74 -22.42 7.42
CA LEU A 181 21.16 -21.03 7.17
C LEU A 181 20.82 -20.57 5.74
N LYS A 182 20.87 -21.48 4.74
CA LYS A 182 20.39 -21.18 3.37
C LYS A 182 18.88 -20.93 3.36
N LYS A 183 18.08 -21.87 3.91
CA LYS A 183 16.62 -21.73 4.01
C LYS A 183 16.20 -20.46 4.76
N ASN A 184 16.91 -20.10 5.83
CA ASN A 184 16.61 -18.90 6.59
C ASN A 184 16.89 -17.59 5.83
N GLN A 185 17.78 -17.56 4.84
CA GLN A 185 18.06 -16.34 4.04
C GLN A 185 17.19 -16.24 2.77
N GLU A 186 16.39 -17.27 2.48
CA GLU A 186 15.51 -17.33 1.31
C GLU A 186 14.14 -16.72 1.54
N HIS A 187 13.87 -16.19 2.73
CA HIS A 187 12.57 -15.62 3.09
C HIS A 187 12.65 -14.21 3.68
N VAL A 188 11.57 -13.46 3.51
CA VAL A 188 11.29 -12.18 4.15
C VAL A 188 10.18 -12.41 5.16
N SER A 189 10.49 -12.16 6.43
CA SER A 189 9.50 -12.28 7.49
C SER A 189 8.59 -11.06 7.53
N VAL A 190 7.30 -11.32 7.38
CA VAL A 190 6.22 -10.34 7.49
C VAL A 190 5.36 -10.70 8.68
N ILE A 191 5.16 -9.73 9.57
CA ILE A 191 4.21 -9.86 10.67
C ILE A 191 2.90 -9.21 10.27
N VAL A 192 1.82 -9.96 10.43
CA VAL A 192 0.46 -9.50 10.24
C VAL A 192 -0.13 -9.21 11.60
N VAL A 193 -0.63 -7.99 11.79
CA VAL A 193 -1.33 -7.57 13.00
C VAL A 193 -2.74 -7.15 12.60
N ASN A 194 -3.74 -7.72 13.25
CA ASN A 194 -5.14 -7.47 12.95
C ASN A 194 -5.92 -7.30 14.25
N ASP A 195 -6.65 -6.20 14.41
CA ASP A 195 -7.60 -6.08 15.52
C ASP A 195 -9.03 -6.49 15.11
N ARG A 196 -9.87 -6.80 16.10
CA ARG A 196 -11.27 -7.16 15.84
C ARG A 196 -12.12 -6.01 15.29
N ASN A 197 -11.57 -4.79 15.21
CA ASN A 197 -12.21 -3.61 14.64
C ASN A 197 -11.72 -3.33 13.20
N HIS A 198 -11.21 -4.35 12.52
CA HIS A 198 -10.77 -4.31 11.12
C HIS A 198 -9.57 -3.39 10.84
N LYS A 199 -8.77 -3.04 11.86
CA LYS A 199 -7.46 -2.41 11.64
C LYS A 199 -6.44 -3.48 11.37
N ILE A 200 -5.70 -3.34 10.27
CA ILE A 200 -4.72 -4.33 9.81
C ILE A 200 -3.41 -3.63 9.47
N ASP A 201 -2.28 -4.27 9.78
CA ASP A 201 -0.96 -3.90 9.29
C ASP A 201 -0.17 -5.15 8.89
N PHE A 202 0.46 -5.07 7.72
CA PHE A 202 1.39 -6.06 7.20
C PHE A 202 2.78 -5.42 7.22
N LYS A 203 3.63 -5.90 8.12
CA LYS A 203 4.93 -5.28 8.37
C LYS A 203 6.06 -6.23 8.04
N VAL A 204 6.84 -5.88 7.02
CA VAL A 204 8.14 -6.50 6.75
C VAL A 204 9.08 -6.16 7.91
N ILE A 205 9.61 -7.19 8.57
CA ILE A 205 10.56 -7.04 9.67
C ILE A 205 11.98 -7.10 9.14
N LYS A 206 12.37 -8.24 8.58
CA LYS A 206 13.71 -8.45 8.02
C LYS A 206 13.74 -9.67 7.09
N ILE A 207 14.91 -9.89 6.48
CA ILE A 207 15.22 -11.15 5.79
C ILE A 207 15.58 -12.19 6.85
N GLY A 208 14.92 -13.34 6.80
CA GLY A 208 15.11 -14.45 7.73
C GLY A 208 14.52 -14.27 9.11
N LYS A 209 14.94 -15.16 10.02
CA LYS A 209 14.26 -15.44 11.30
C LYS A 209 14.13 -14.22 12.22
N VAL A 210 12.89 -13.88 12.57
CA VAL A 210 12.56 -12.80 13.50
C VAL A 210 12.92 -13.15 14.94
N SER A 211 13.53 -12.20 15.63
CA SER A 211 13.78 -12.25 17.07
C SER A 211 12.71 -11.47 17.84
N GLU A 212 12.58 -11.74 19.14
CA GLU A 212 11.66 -10.98 19.99
C GLU A 212 12.03 -9.49 20.05
N PHE A 213 13.32 -9.17 19.99
CA PHE A 213 13.79 -7.79 19.97
C PHE A 213 13.25 -7.04 18.74
N ASP A 214 13.29 -7.66 17.55
CA ASP A 214 12.79 -7.05 16.32
C ASP A 214 11.29 -6.73 16.42
N LEU A 215 10.51 -7.64 17.01
CA LEU A 215 9.08 -7.45 17.25
C LEU A 215 8.84 -6.31 18.24
N ARG A 216 9.64 -6.25 19.31
CA ARG A 216 9.54 -5.21 20.32
C ARG A 216 9.86 -3.83 19.74
N ASP A 217 10.93 -3.69 18.98
CA ASP A 217 11.28 -2.45 18.31
C ASP A 217 10.16 -1.98 17.38
N THR A 218 9.60 -2.93 16.61
CA THR A 218 8.59 -2.62 15.58
C THR A 218 7.20 -2.31 16.15
N PHE A 219 6.72 -3.07 17.15
CA PHE A 219 5.31 -3.07 17.55
C PHE A 219 5.05 -2.49 18.95
N SER A 220 6.07 -2.21 19.76
CA SER A 220 5.87 -1.73 21.13
C SER A 220 5.02 -0.48 21.24
N SER A 221 5.17 0.45 20.30
CA SER A 221 4.42 1.70 20.26
C SER A 221 2.97 1.50 19.78
N LYS A 222 2.75 0.56 18.85
CA LYS A 222 1.44 0.26 18.27
C LYS A 222 0.53 -0.54 19.20
N LEU A 223 1.12 -1.35 20.09
CA LEU A 223 0.40 -2.27 20.98
C LEU A 223 0.34 -1.77 22.45
N LYS A 224 0.56 -0.47 22.71
CA LYS A 224 0.58 0.07 24.09
C LYS A 224 -0.68 -0.22 24.91
N SER A 225 -1.85 -0.14 24.27
CA SER A 225 -3.17 -0.34 24.89
C SER A 225 -3.69 -1.78 24.81
N VAL A 226 -2.91 -2.69 24.23
CA VAL A 226 -3.35 -4.06 23.95
C VAL A 226 -3.10 -4.94 25.16
N LYS A 227 -4.16 -5.60 25.64
CA LYS A 227 -4.09 -6.52 26.78
C LYS A 227 -4.22 -7.99 26.38
N LYS A 228 -4.67 -8.27 25.16
CA LYS A 228 -4.92 -9.64 24.70
C LYS A 228 -4.45 -9.89 23.26
N LEU A 229 -3.64 -10.93 23.08
CA LEU A 229 -3.12 -11.39 21.80
C LEU A 229 -3.64 -12.80 21.47
N CYS A 230 -3.93 -13.05 20.21
CA CYS A 230 -4.14 -14.36 19.62
C CYS A 230 -3.00 -14.59 18.65
N ILE A 231 -2.22 -15.65 18.87
CA ILE A 231 -1.02 -15.96 18.11
C ILE A 231 -1.06 -17.40 17.60
N ASP A 232 -0.30 -17.66 16.54
CA ASP A 232 -0.04 -19.02 16.08
C ASP A 232 0.99 -19.72 17.00
N GLN A 233 1.46 -20.91 16.60
CA GLN A 233 2.40 -21.69 17.39
C GLN A 233 3.85 -21.14 17.38
N ASN A 234 4.09 -19.95 16.84
CA ASN A 234 5.40 -19.34 16.74
C ASN A 234 6.01 -18.98 18.11
N ILE A 235 7.19 -19.53 18.38
CA ILE A 235 7.91 -19.35 19.64
C ILE A 235 8.30 -17.88 19.86
N THR A 236 8.72 -17.17 18.81
CA THR A 236 9.10 -15.75 18.89
C THR A 236 7.91 -14.87 19.27
N LEU A 237 6.72 -15.13 18.71
CA LEU A 237 5.49 -14.42 19.07
C LEU A 237 5.07 -14.69 20.52
N LYS A 238 5.20 -15.94 20.99
CA LYS A 238 4.96 -16.30 22.40
C LYS A 238 5.91 -15.54 23.32
N LEU A 239 7.20 -15.56 23.03
CA LEU A 239 8.23 -14.83 23.81
C LEU A 239 7.96 -13.33 23.83
N PHE A 240 7.55 -12.75 22.69
CA PHE A 240 7.17 -11.36 22.61
C PHE A 240 6.00 -11.02 23.52
N ALA A 241 4.92 -11.82 23.52
CA ALA A 241 3.78 -11.60 24.41
C ALA A 241 4.16 -11.69 25.89
N ILE A 242 4.98 -12.68 26.28
CA ILE A 242 5.50 -12.84 27.64
C ILE A 242 6.30 -11.61 28.06
N ARG A 243 7.27 -11.16 27.24
CA ARG A 243 8.12 -10.00 27.55
C ARG A 243 7.34 -8.70 27.63
N LYS A 244 6.32 -8.53 26.78
CA LYS A 244 5.41 -7.37 26.82
C LYS A 244 4.37 -7.44 27.93
N LYS A 245 4.29 -8.56 28.67
CA LYS A 245 3.27 -8.82 29.70
C LYS A 245 1.84 -8.71 29.15
N ILE A 246 1.62 -9.20 27.93
CA ILE A 246 0.31 -9.25 27.28
C ILE A 246 -0.25 -10.67 27.41
N SER A 247 -1.48 -10.82 27.88
CA SER A 247 -2.15 -12.12 27.90
C SER A 247 -2.30 -12.65 26.48
N TYR A 248 -1.91 -13.90 26.22
CA TYR A 248 -1.96 -14.45 24.87
C TYR A 248 -2.67 -15.81 24.82
N HIS A 249 -3.27 -16.10 23.67
CA HIS A 249 -3.89 -17.36 23.33
C HIS A 249 -3.19 -17.95 22.11
N VAL A 250 -2.74 -19.20 22.22
CA VAL A 250 -2.11 -19.95 21.13
C VAL A 250 -3.17 -20.87 20.52
N LEU A 251 -3.32 -20.85 19.21
CA LEU A 251 -4.24 -21.76 18.55
C LEU A 251 -3.63 -23.18 18.49
N GLU A 252 -4.17 -24.11 19.28
CA GLU A 252 -3.84 -25.53 19.17
C GLU A 252 -4.62 -26.17 18.04
N ASN A 253 -3.88 -26.68 17.04
CA ASN A 253 -4.41 -27.56 16.01
C ASN A 253 -4.86 -28.88 16.68
N GLN A 254 -6.14 -29.22 16.51
CA GLN A 254 -6.67 -30.60 16.65
C GLN A 254 -6.97 -31.23 18.02
N LYS A 255 -7.44 -30.48 19.02
CA LYS A 255 -8.33 -31.09 20.05
C LYS A 255 -9.62 -30.27 20.21
N ARG A 256 -10.77 -30.89 19.88
CA ARG A 256 -12.11 -30.43 20.24
C ARG A 256 -12.27 -30.60 21.75
N ILE A 257 -11.66 -29.70 22.52
CA ILE A 257 -11.89 -29.63 23.96
C ILE A 257 -13.24 -28.93 24.16
N LYS A 258 -14.20 -29.59 24.82
CA LYS A 258 -15.46 -28.96 25.25
C LYS A 258 -15.13 -27.72 26.08
N GLY A 259 -15.64 -26.56 25.70
CA GLY A 259 -15.34 -25.27 26.36
C GLY A 259 -14.30 -24.38 25.67
N LYS A 260 -13.79 -24.76 24.48
CA LYS A 260 -12.87 -23.89 23.71
C LYS A 260 -13.56 -22.56 23.38
N ASN A 261 -13.00 -21.45 23.85
CA ASN A 261 -13.51 -20.12 23.58
C ASN A 261 -13.32 -19.79 22.09
N LYS A 262 -14.40 -19.88 21.32
CA LYS A 262 -14.41 -19.67 19.86
C LYS A 262 -13.95 -18.28 19.42
N TYR A 263 -13.92 -17.31 20.33
CA TYR A 263 -13.59 -15.92 20.04
C TYR A 263 -12.08 -15.62 20.05
N PHE A 264 -11.23 -16.52 20.56
CA PHE A 264 -9.77 -16.35 20.58
C PHE A 264 -9.10 -17.24 19.53
N ASN A 265 -9.04 -16.72 18.29
CA ASN A 265 -8.43 -17.39 17.15
C ASN A 265 -7.58 -16.43 16.30
N THR A 266 -6.94 -16.94 15.24
CA THR A 266 -6.17 -16.16 14.26
C THR A 266 -6.77 -16.19 12.85
N GLU A 267 -8.07 -16.52 12.76
CA GLU A 267 -8.73 -16.83 11.47
C GLU A 267 -8.85 -15.61 10.57
N ASN A 268 -9.07 -14.41 11.14
CA ASN A 268 -9.19 -13.20 10.32
C ASN A 268 -7.86 -12.84 9.66
N SER A 269 -6.75 -12.98 10.38
CA SER A 269 -5.40 -12.72 9.87
C SER A 269 -5.00 -13.75 8.84
N GLN A 270 -5.33 -15.03 9.07
CA GLN A 270 -5.10 -16.09 8.08
C GLN A 270 -5.87 -15.84 6.79
N LYS A 271 -7.16 -15.51 6.88
CA LYS A 271 -7.97 -15.13 5.72
C LYS A 271 -7.34 -13.94 4.98
N MET A 272 -6.94 -12.90 5.70
CA MET A 272 -6.32 -11.72 5.10
C MET A 272 -4.99 -12.02 4.41
N ILE A 273 -4.20 -12.98 4.91
CA ILE A 273 -3.02 -13.48 4.20
C ILE A 273 -3.43 -14.16 2.90
N PHE A 274 -4.43 -15.04 2.90
CA PHE A 274 -4.89 -15.68 1.67
C PHE A 274 -5.36 -14.67 0.62
N ASP A 275 -6.16 -13.68 1.04
CA ASP A 275 -6.62 -12.59 0.18
C ASP A 275 -5.44 -11.78 -0.40
N LEU A 276 -4.42 -11.50 0.43
CA LEU A 276 -3.18 -10.85 -0.01
C LEU A 276 -2.41 -11.69 -1.03
N LEU A 277 -2.26 -13.00 -0.80
CA LEU A 277 -1.52 -13.88 -1.69
C LEU A 277 -2.20 -13.99 -3.05
N PHE A 278 -3.51 -14.20 -3.06
CA PHE A 278 -4.31 -14.18 -4.29
C PHE A 278 -4.20 -12.83 -5.01
N TRP A 279 -4.25 -11.72 -4.27
CA TRP A 279 -4.01 -10.39 -4.83
C TRP A 279 -2.62 -10.25 -5.45
N MET A 280 -1.58 -10.81 -4.83
CA MET A 280 -0.19 -10.72 -5.28
C MET A 280 0.09 -11.49 -6.58
N GLU A 281 -0.69 -12.52 -6.92
CA GLU A 281 -0.50 -13.35 -8.12
C GLU A 281 -0.52 -12.54 -9.42
N ARG A 282 -1.24 -11.42 -9.44
CA ARG A 282 -1.29 -10.50 -10.58
C ARG A 282 0.08 -9.89 -10.92
N PHE A 283 1.03 -9.88 -9.99
CA PHE A 283 2.34 -9.25 -10.17
C PHE A 283 3.43 -10.26 -10.50
N LYS A 284 3.90 -10.24 -11.75
CA LYS A 284 5.09 -10.99 -12.16
C LYS A 284 6.35 -10.18 -11.86
N GLY A 285 6.95 -10.39 -10.68
CA GLY A 285 8.31 -9.94 -10.38
C GLY A 285 8.49 -8.80 -9.38
N VAL A 286 7.71 -8.79 -8.31
CA VAL A 286 7.94 -7.89 -7.17
C VAL A 286 9.23 -8.28 -6.44
N SER A 287 10.16 -7.34 -6.30
CA SER A 287 11.33 -7.52 -5.44
C SER A 287 10.97 -7.32 -3.98
N SER A 288 11.61 -8.09 -3.09
CA SER A 288 11.55 -7.90 -1.65
C SER A 288 11.93 -6.48 -1.21
N THR A 289 12.76 -5.79 -1.99
CA THR A 289 13.10 -4.37 -1.81
C THR A 289 11.86 -3.47 -1.80
N TYR A 290 10.80 -3.81 -2.52
CA TYR A 290 9.58 -3.00 -2.58
C TYR A 290 8.37 -3.63 -1.90
N LEU A 291 8.51 -4.86 -1.37
CA LEU A 291 7.42 -5.67 -0.83
C LEU A 291 6.55 -4.87 0.14
N GLN A 292 7.16 -4.14 1.07
CA GLN A 292 6.42 -3.34 2.06
C GLN A 292 5.44 -2.35 1.43
N ASN A 293 5.79 -1.71 0.30
CA ASN A 293 4.88 -0.76 -0.36
C ASN A 293 3.74 -1.48 -1.09
N TYR A 294 3.95 -2.71 -1.56
CA TYR A 294 2.87 -3.53 -2.13
C TYR A 294 1.90 -4.00 -1.04
N LEU A 295 2.41 -4.35 0.14
CA LEU A 295 1.58 -4.67 1.31
C LEU A 295 0.70 -3.47 1.69
N TYR A 296 1.25 -2.25 1.69
CA TYR A 296 0.46 -1.03 1.93
C TYR A 296 -0.55 -0.73 0.83
N TRP A 297 -0.22 -1.08 -0.42
CA TRP A 297 -1.18 -0.98 -1.51
C TRP A 297 -2.36 -1.92 -1.30
N PHE A 298 -2.11 -3.19 -1.02
CA PHE A 298 -3.17 -4.15 -0.70
C PHE A 298 -4.06 -3.66 0.46
N LEU A 299 -3.46 -3.21 1.57
CA LEU A 299 -4.20 -2.67 2.71
C LEU A 299 -5.09 -1.49 2.34
N LEU A 300 -4.60 -0.58 1.50
CA LEU A 300 -5.42 0.55 1.08
C LEU A 300 -6.60 0.09 0.24
N ILE A 301 -6.43 -0.87 -0.68
CA ILE A 301 -7.53 -1.44 -1.46
C ILE A 301 -8.59 -2.02 -0.52
N GLU A 302 -8.18 -2.81 0.47
CA GLU A 302 -9.11 -3.41 1.44
C GLU A 302 -9.88 -2.37 2.25
N GLN A 303 -9.26 -1.24 2.59
CA GLN A 303 -9.91 -0.14 3.29
C GLN A 303 -10.94 0.60 2.44
N ILE A 304 -10.72 0.72 1.13
CA ILE A 304 -11.55 1.54 0.24
C ILE A 304 -12.45 0.72 -0.68
N LYS A 305 -12.45 -0.62 -0.61
CA LYS A 305 -13.15 -1.51 -1.55
C LYS A 305 -14.66 -1.26 -1.71
N HIS A 306 -15.29 -0.59 -0.74
CA HIS A 306 -16.71 -0.23 -0.77
C HIS A 306 -16.98 1.19 -1.29
N GLU A 307 -15.93 1.93 -1.65
CA GLU A 307 -16.03 3.27 -2.24
C GLU A 307 -16.52 3.21 -3.68
N ARG A 308 -17.30 4.22 -4.08
CA ARG A 308 -17.90 4.30 -5.43
C ARG A 308 -16.87 4.54 -6.54
N ASP A 309 -15.85 5.35 -6.29
CA ASP A 309 -14.72 5.60 -7.21
C ASP A 309 -13.40 5.29 -6.49
N LEU A 310 -12.99 4.02 -6.54
CA LEU A 310 -11.73 3.53 -5.98
C LEU A 310 -10.53 4.32 -6.51
N THR A 311 -10.57 4.71 -7.79
CA THR A 311 -9.44 5.38 -8.45
C THR A 311 -9.24 6.78 -7.88
N ALA A 312 -10.33 7.53 -7.71
CA ALA A 312 -10.30 8.86 -7.12
C ALA A 312 -9.84 8.82 -5.66
N VAL A 313 -10.43 7.94 -4.83
CA VAL A 313 -10.08 7.85 -3.40
C VAL A 313 -8.63 7.41 -3.22
N PHE A 314 -8.17 6.42 -3.99
CA PHE A 314 -6.80 5.94 -3.93
C PHE A 314 -5.79 7.05 -4.27
N LEU A 315 -6.07 7.81 -5.31
CA LEU A 315 -5.23 8.93 -5.72
C LEU A 315 -5.22 10.06 -4.68
N GLU A 316 -6.39 10.46 -4.18
CA GLU A 316 -6.51 11.52 -3.18
C GLU A 316 -5.63 11.18 -1.96
N LYS A 317 -5.81 9.97 -1.42
CA LYS A 317 -5.01 9.45 -0.31
C LYS A 317 -3.51 9.43 -0.62
N SER A 318 -3.13 9.17 -1.86
CA SER A 318 -1.72 9.15 -2.28
C SER A 318 -1.12 10.56 -2.37
N ILE A 319 -1.90 11.56 -2.80
CA ILE A 319 -1.41 12.93 -3.05
C ILE A 319 -1.34 13.78 -1.79
N GLN A 320 -2.25 13.56 -0.83
CA GLN A 320 -2.28 14.30 0.45
C GLN A 320 -0.95 14.18 1.25
N VAL A 321 -0.12 13.18 0.94
CA VAL A 321 1.18 12.97 1.58
C VAL A 321 2.22 13.98 1.07
N LYS A 322 2.42 15.05 1.85
CA LYS A 322 3.33 16.17 1.54
C LYS A 322 4.81 15.80 1.39
N ASN A 323 5.23 14.64 1.92
CA ASN A 323 6.61 14.14 1.83
C ASN A 323 6.77 12.99 0.81
N GLY A 324 5.83 12.83 -0.12
CA GLY A 324 5.84 11.73 -1.09
C GLY A 324 7.14 11.61 -1.91
N LYS A 325 7.78 12.73 -2.29
CA LYS A 325 9.08 12.70 -2.98
C LYS A 325 10.18 12.08 -2.11
N VAL A 326 10.21 12.39 -0.82
CA VAL A 326 11.21 11.86 0.12
C VAL A 326 10.96 10.37 0.37
N ARG A 327 9.69 9.99 0.55
CA ARG A 327 9.28 8.59 0.72
C ARG A 327 9.68 7.73 -0.46
N TYR A 328 9.46 8.19 -1.68
CA TYR A 328 9.92 7.46 -2.88
C TYR A 328 11.44 7.25 -2.90
N LYS A 329 12.25 8.23 -2.48
CA LYS A 329 13.71 8.05 -2.38
C LYS A 329 14.11 6.99 -1.36
N LYS A 330 13.29 6.77 -0.32
CA LYS A 330 13.50 5.80 0.76
C LYS A 330 12.61 4.57 0.64
N CYS A 331 11.95 4.35 -0.51
CA CYS A 331 10.93 3.31 -0.63
C CYS A 331 11.50 1.89 -0.79
N ARG A 332 12.83 1.79 -0.95
CA ARG A 332 13.55 0.54 -1.11
C ARG A 332 14.02 0.02 0.25
N MET A 333 13.73 -1.24 0.52
CA MET A 333 14.25 -2.01 1.66
C MET A 333 15.51 -2.79 1.26
N PHE A 334 16.35 -3.09 2.25
CA PHE A 334 17.54 -3.94 2.09
C PHE A 334 18.52 -3.40 1.03
N VAL A 335 18.67 -2.06 0.98
CA VAL A 335 19.58 -1.35 0.06
C VAL A 335 20.95 -1.19 0.68
#